data_AF-A0A3D5JP37-F1
#
_entry.id   AF-A0A3D5JP37-F1
#
_cell.length_a   1.000
_cell.length_b   1.000
_cell.length_c   1.000
_cell.angle_alpha   90.00
_cell.angle_beta   90.00
_cell.angle_gamma   90.00
#
_symmetry.space_group_name_H-M   'P 1'
#
loop_
_entity.id
_entity.type
_entity.pdbx_description
1 polymer ?
#
loop_
_entity_poly.entity_id
_entity_poly.type
_entity_poly.pdbx_seq_one_letter_code
_entity_poly.pdbx_strand_id
1 'polypeptide(L)' 'MSEVATEAARRRTFAIISHPDAGKTTLTEKLLLFGGAIQMAGSVKGRKAARHATSDWMALEKERGISVTSSVMQFPYEGK' A
#
# COMPACT_ATOMS: atom_id res chain seq x y z
N MET A 1 -6.52 -30.32 -9.33
CA MET A 1 -7.31 -29.13 -8.96
C MET A 1 -7.66 -28.38 -10.24
N SER A 2 -8.86 -27.81 -10.35
CA SER A 2 -9.19 -26.94 -11.48
C SER A 2 -8.33 -25.68 -11.45
N GLU A 3 -8.11 -25.08 -12.62
CA GLU A 3 -7.38 -23.81 -12.75
C GLU A 3 -7.96 -22.74 -11.82
N VAL A 4 -9.28 -22.64 -11.75
CA VAL A 4 -10.02 -21.74 -10.85
C VAL A 4 -9.66 -21.98 -9.38
N ALA A 5 -9.58 -23.24 -8.94
CA ALA A 5 -9.25 -23.56 -7.55
C ALA A 5 -7.80 -23.20 -7.20
N THR A 6 -6.85 -23.44 -8.11
CA THR A 6 -5.45 -23.05 -7.96
C THR A 6 -5.30 -21.54 -7.86
N GLU A 7 -6.01 -20.81 -8.72
CA GLU A 7 -6.05 -19.36 -8.78
C GLU A 7 -6.67 -18.73 -7.52
N ALA A 8 -7.76 -19.30 -7.01
CA ALA A 8 -8.35 -18.87 -5.75
C ALA A 8 -7.40 -19.10 -4.56
N ALA A 9 -6.69 -20.23 -4.56
CA ALA A 9 -5.78 -20.59 -3.47
C ALA A 9 -4.50 -19.73 -3.41
N ARG A 10 -4.06 -19.08 -4.50
CA ARG A 10 -2.90 -18.17 -4.49
C ARG A 10 -3.23 -16.77 -3.98
N ARG A 11 -4.43 -16.24 -4.27
CA ARG A 11 -4.80 -14.85 -3.93
C ARG A 11 -4.89 -14.64 -2.42
N ARG A 12 -4.42 -13.48 -1.95
CA ARG A 12 -4.56 -13.04 -0.55
C ARG A 12 -5.13 -11.62 -0.54
N THR A 13 -6.35 -11.46 -0.04
CA THR A 13 -7.02 -10.16 0.10
C THR A 13 -7.13 -9.82 1.57
N PHE A 14 -6.61 -8.65 1.95
CA PHE A 14 -6.60 -8.18 3.33
C PHE A 14 -6.75 -6.66 3.39
N ALA A 15 -7.04 -6.13 4.58
CA ALA A 15 -7.12 -4.71 4.86
C ALA A 15 -6.19 -4.33 6.01
N ILE A 16 -5.65 -3.11 5.98
CA ILE A 16 -4.84 -2.54 7.06
C ILE A 16 -5.70 -1.53 7.81
N ILE A 17 -6.12 -1.89 9.03
CA ILE A 17 -6.91 -1.05 9.93
C ILE A 17 -6.07 -0.60 11.12
N SER A 18 -6.14 0.68 11.49
CA SER A 18 -5.48 1.19 12.70
C SER A 18 -5.97 2.59 13.06
N HIS A 19 -5.62 3.04 14.27
CA HIS A 19 -5.82 4.41 14.73
C HIS A 19 -5.19 5.44 13.77
N PRO A 20 -5.72 6.68 13.67
CA PRO A 20 -5.04 7.78 12.98
C PRO A 20 -3.55 7.88 13.36
N ASP A 21 -2.70 8.20 12.39
CA ASP A 21 -1.24 8.35 12.56
C ASP A 21 -0.44 7.12 13.01
N ALA A 22 -1.05 5.94 13.15
CA ALA A 22 -0.34 4.70 13.52
C ALA A 22 0.52 4.09 12.38
N GLY A 23 0.58 4.74 11.20
CA GLY A 23 1.51 4.36 10.13
C GLY A 23 0.99 3.38 9.07
N LYS A 24 -0.33 3.30 8.83
CA LYS A 24 -0.93 2.43 7.79
C LYS A 24 -0.29 2.63 6.42
N THR A 25 -0.20 3.89 6.00
CA THR A 25 0.35 4.27 4.70
C THR A 25 1.83 3.91 4.61
N THR A 26 2.62 4.17 5.67
CA THR A 26 4.04 3.76 5.73
C THR A 26 4.22 2.25 5.60
N LEU A 27 3.37 1.45 6.27
CA LEU A 27 3.40 -0.01 6.15
C LEU A 27 3.03 -0.45 4.73
N THR A 28 2.02 0.18 4.14
CA THR A 28 1.54 -0.11 2.78
C THR A 28 2.64 0.13 1.73
N GLU A 29 3.33 1.27 1.80
CA GLU A 29 4.45 1.58 0.90
C GLU A 29 5.58 0.54 1.00
N LYS A 30 5.89 0.05 2.21
CA LYS A 30 6.89 -1.01 2.39
C LYS A 30 6.44 -2.34 1.79
N LEU A 31 5.17 -2.72 1.96
CA LEU A 31 4.63 -3.95 1.37
C LEU A 31 4.71 -3.91 -0.17
N LEU A 32 4.37 -2.77 -0.77
CA LEU A 32 4.51 -2.58 -2.22
C LEU A 32 5.96 -2.66 -2.69
N LEU A 33 6.90 -2.10 -1.91
CA LEU A 33 8.33 -2.19 -2.21
C LEU A 33 8.82 -3.64 -2.17
N PHE A 34 8.45 -4.39 -1.13
CA PHE A 34 8.82 -5.81 -1.01
C PHE A 34 8.14 -6.69 -2.06
N GLY A 35 6.94 -6.33 -2.52
CA GLY A 35 6.27 -6.97 -3.64
C GLY A 35 6.81 -6.58 -5.01
N GLY A 36 7.79 -5.67 -5.09
CA GLY A 36 8.33 -5.14 -6.34
C GLY A 36 7.33 -4.29 -7.15
N ALA A 37 6.18 -3.94 -6.58
CA ALA A 37 5.16 -3.10 -7.22
C ALA A 37 5.60 -1.64 -7.32
N ILE A 38 6.51 -1.20 -6.44
CA ILE A 38 7.18 0.10 -6.54
C ILE A 38 8.69 -0.10 -6.37
N GLN A 39 9.47 0.70 -7.11
CA GLN A 39 10.94 0.67 -7.05
C GLN A 39 11.50 1.36 -5.80
N MET A 40 10.70 2.22 -5.13
CA MET A 40 11.12 3.00 -3.98
C MET A 40 9.91 3.40 -3.13
N ALA A 41 9.96 3.15 -1.81
CA ALA A 41 8.87 3.48 -0.88
C ALA A 41 8.86 4.97 -0.50
N GLY A 42 7.68 5.61 -0.51
CA GLY A 42 7.48 6.96 0.03
C GLY A 42 7.26 6.97 1.55
N SER A 43 7.37 8.14 2.19
CA SER A 43 7.03 8.34 3.61
C SER A 43 5.99 9.44 3.79
N VAL A 44 5.06 9.26 4.75
CA VAL A 44 3.97 10.22 5.02
C VAL A 44 4.44 11.42 5.84
N LYS A 45 5.44 11.23 6.72
CA LYS A 45 5.98 12.29 7.58
C LYS A 45 7.40 12.61 7.14
N GLY A 46 7.54 13.75 6.46
CA GLY A 46 8.86 14.28 6.14
C GLY A 46 8.79 15.70 5.60
N ARG A 47 8.86 16.70 6.49
CA ARG A 47 9.64 17.91 6.16
C ARG A 47 11.00 17.41 5.65
N LYS A 48 11.24 17.43 4.34
CA LYS A 48 12.42 16.90 3.59
C LYS A 48 12.29 15.55 2.85
N ALA A 49 11.15 14.87 2.80
CA ALA A 49 10.98 13.84 1.77
C ALA A 49 10.50 14.54 0.49
N ALA A 50 11.33 14.58 -0.56
CA ALA A 50 10.97 15.23 -1.83
C ALA A 50 9.81 14.53 -2.58
N ARG A 51 9.27 13.42 -2.05
CA ARG A 51 8.26 12.59 -2.71
C ARG A 51 7.16 12.19 -1.73
N HIS A 52 5.93 12.49 -2.10
CA HIS A 52 4.72 12.06 -1.40
C HIS A 52 4.49 10.55 -1.55
N ALA A 53 3.76 9.94 -0.61
CA ALA A 53 3.34 8.54 -0.71
C ALA A 53 2.55 8.33 -2.02
N THR A 54 2.78 7.20 -2.68
CA THR A 54 2.12 6.84 -3.94
C THR A 54 0.66 6.39 -3.74
N SER A 55 0.34 5.97 -2.52
CA SER A 55 -0.97 5.50 -2.09
C SER A 55 -1.98 6.61 -1.78
N ASP A 56 -1.53 7.85 -1.61
CA ASP A 56 -2.40 9.02 -1.40
C ASP A 56 -2.78 9.61 -2.76
N TRP A 57 -4.02 9.41 -3.20
CA TRP A 57 -4.46 9.79 -4.55
C TRP A 57 -4.94 11.24 -4.60
N MET A 58 -5.46 11.77 -3.48
CA MET A 58 -5.96 13.15 -3.40
C MET A 58 -4.89 14.14 -2.94
N ALA A 59 -4.90 15.34 -3.53
CA ALA A 59 -4.02 16.44 -3.10
C ALA A 59 -4.20 16.79 -1.60
N LEU A 60 -5.43 16.68 -1.10
CA LEU A 60 -5.76 16.89 0.32
C LEU A 60 -5.13 15.84 1.25
N GLU A 61 -5.06 14.57 0.82
CA GLU A 61 -4.40 13.49 1.57
C GLU A 61 -2.89 13.74 1.66
N LYS A 62 -2.27 14.15 0.55
CA LYS A 62 -0.84 14.53 0.49
C LYS A 62 -0.50 15.76 1.33
N GLU A 63 -1.39 16.76 1.35
CA GLU A 63 -1.19 18.00 2.10
C GLU A 63 -1.32 17.79 3.61
N ARG A 64 -2.26 16.94 4.04
CA ARG A 64 -2.53 16.69 5.46
C ARG A 64 -1.82 15.47 6.03
N GLY A 65 -1.24 14.61 5.19
CA GLY A 65 -0.60 13.36 5.61
C GLY A 65 -1.59 12.36 6.22
N ILE A 66 -2.85 12.40 5.79
CA ILE A 66 -3.94 11.52 6.26
C ILE A 66 -4.49 10.73 5.08
N SER A 67 -4.93 9.50 5.35
CA SER A 67 -5.64 8.68 4.37
C SER A 67 -7.15 8.86 4.58
N VAL A 68 -7.86 9.36 3.56
CA VAL A 68 -9.29 9.68 3.59
C VAL A 68 -10.09 8.61 2.85
N THR A 69 -9.52 8.02 1.79
CA THR A 69 -10.18 7.01 0.93
C THR A 69 -9.50 5.65 0.99
N SER A 70 -10.28 4.56 0.85
CA SER A 70 -9.75 3.20 0.77
C SER A 70 -9.18 2.93 -0.62
N SER A 71 -7.85 2.95 -0.76
CA SER A 71 -7.15 2.55 -1.99
C SER A 71 -7.00 1.02 -2.07
N VAL A 72 -7.30 0.44 -3.24
CA VAL A 72 -7.06 -0.99 -3.51
C VAL A 72 -5.75 -1.14 -4.27
N MET A 73 -4.87 -1.99 -3.78
CA MET A 73 -3.57 -2.27 -4.39
C MET A 73 -3.33 -3.79 -4.48
N GLN A 74 -2.76 -4.23 -5.60
CA GLN A 74 -2.40 -5.63 -5.84
C GLN A 74 -0.92 -5.70 -6.20
N PHE A 75 -0.19 -6.63 -5.57
CA PHE A 75 1.20 -6.90 -5.87
C PHE A 75 1.48 -8.41 -5.74
N PRO A 76 2.37 -8.98 -6.57
CA PRO A 76 2.83 -10.35 -6.38
C PRO A 76 3.79 -10.44 -5.20
N TYR A 77 3.77 -11.54 -4.46
CA TYR A 77 4.74 -11.80 -3.38
C TYR A 77 5.05 -13.30 -3.27
N GLU A 78 6.33 -13.66 -3.28
CA GLU A 78 6.80 -15.06 -3.22
C GLU A 78 6.11 -15.99 -4.25
N GLY A 79 5.87 -15.49 -5.46
CA GLY A 79 5.21 -16.26 -6.52
C GLY A 79 3.70 -16.45 -6.35
N LYS A 80 3.06 -15.70 -5.44
CA LYS A 80 1.61 -15.68 -5.20
C LYS A 80 0.98 -14.35 -5.60
#